data_AF-K1GHD0-F1
#
_entry.id   AF-K1GHD0-F1
#
_cell.length_a   1.000
_cell.length_b   1.000
_cell.length_c   1.000
_cell.angle_alpha   90.00
_cell.angle_beta   90.00
_cell.angle_gamma   90.00
#
_symmetry.space_group_name_H-M   'P 1'
#
loop_
_entity.id
_entity.type
_entity.pdbx_description
1 polymer ?
#
loop_
_entity_poly.entity_id
_entity_poly.type
_entity_poly.pdbx_seq_one_letter_code
_entity_poly.pdbx_strand_id
1 'polypeptide(L)'
;MKKLGIDIVKATVLDARNVNKQGRKFDKILVDVPCSGYGVIRKKPEILYTKNRENIEELASLQLEILNSAADILKDGGELIYSTCTIISQENTENVEKFLNERKEFKVKALNIPENVSGEYDKLGGFSINYKEEIMDNFYIIKLVKEEKC
;
A
#
# COMPACT_ATOMS: atom_id res chain seq x y z
N MET A 1 -1.80 -9.60 -19.74
CA MET A 1 -2.88 -10.59 -19.50
C MET A 1 -3.02 -11.59 -20.63
N LYS A 2 -3.46 -11.22 -21.85
CA LYS A 2 -3.59 -12.18 -22.98
C LYS A 2 -2.30 -12.95 -23.33
N LYS A 3 -1.14 -12.28 -23.33
CA LYS A 3 0.17 -12.95 -23.54
C LYS A 3 0.54 -13.97 -22.47
N LEU A 4 -0.03 -13.85 -21.26
CA LEU A 4 0.19 -14.75 -20.13
C LEU A 4 -0.92 -15.81 -20.02
N GLY A 5 -1.90 -15.82 -20.94
CA GLY A 5 -3.04 -16.74 -20.89
C GLY A 5 -4.05 -16.46 -19.77
N ILE A 6 -3.99 -15.28 -19.12
CA ILE A 6 -4.89 -14.91 -18.02
C ILE A 6 -6.16 -14.25 -18.58
N ASP A 7 -7.32 -14.82 -18.27
CA ASP A 7 -8.66 -14.42 -18.75
C ASP A 7 -9.57 -13.86 -17.64
N ILE A 8 -9.27 -14.10 -16.37
CA ILE A 8 -10.04 -13.62 -15.20
C ILE A 8 -9.90 -12.11 -14.91
N VAL A 9 -9.09 -11.38 -15.69
CA VAL A 9 -8.76 -9.97 -15.41
C VAL A 9 -9.63 -9.04 -16.23
N LYS A 10 -10.44 -8.25 -15.53
CA LYS A 10 -11.16 -7.11 -16.10
C LYS A 10 -10.42 -5.81 -15.76
N ALA A 11 -9.75 -5.23 -16.76
CA ALA A 11 -9.12 -3.92 -16.62
C ALA A 11 -10.17 -2.81 -16.82
N THR A 12 -10.16 -1.82 -15.93
CA THR A 12 -11.01 -0.63 -16.02
C THR A 12 -10.12 0.59 -15.81
N VAL A 13 -10.32 1.63 -16.62
CA VAL A 13 -9.65 2.93 -16.42
C VAL A 13 -10.53 3.77 -15.50
N LEU A 14 -10.00 4.17 -14.35
CA LEU A 14 -10.69 4.98 -13.36
C LEU A 14 -9.69 5.74 -12.47
N ASP A 15 -10.15 6.78 -11.81
CA ASP A 15 -9.41 7.43 -10.73
C ASP A 15 -9.52 6.59 -9.45
N ALA A 16 -8.38 6.13 -8.94
CA ALA A 16 -8.30 5.26 -7.78
C ALA A 16 -8.90 5.90 -6.50
N ARG A 17 -8.94 7.24 -6.42
CA ARG A 17 -9.63 7.97 -5.33
C ARG A 17 -11.14 7.77 -5.33
N ASN A 18 -11.70 7.28 -6.44
CA ASN A 18 -13.12 7.14 -6.67
C ASN A 18 -13.52 5.67 -6.95
N VAL A 19 -12.70 4.68 -6.54
CA VAL A 19 -13.03 3.26 -6.70
C VAL A 19 -14.32 2.89 -5.97
N ASN A 20 -14.69 3.61 -4.92
CA ASN A 20 -15.95 3.39 -4.21
C ASN A 20 -17.21 3.63 -5.06
N LYS A 21 -17.11 4.35 -6.18
CA LYS A 21 -18.23 4.66 -7.07
C LYS A 21 -18.60 3.53 -8.05
N GLN A 22 -17.81 2.46 -8.15
CA GLN A 22 -18.10 1.35 -9.08
C GLN A 22 -19.17 0.36 -8.60
N GLY A 23 -19.63 0.46 -7.35
CA GLY A 23 -20.77 -0.31 -6.84
C GLY A 23 -20.52 -1.80 -6.59
N ARG A 24 -19.25 -2.26 -6.59
CA ARG A 24 -18.88 -3.64 -6.24
C ARG A 24 -18.02 -3.67 -4.98
N LYS A 25 -18.14 -4.76 -4.21
CA LYS A 25 -17.28 -5.04 -3.06
C LYS A 25 -16.38 -6.25 -3.30
N PHE A 26 -15.24 -6.28 -2.62
CA PHE A 26 -14.21 -7.30 -2.78
C PHE A 26 -13.88 -7.96 -1.45
N ASP A 27 -13.52 -9.25 -1.51
CA ASP A 27 -13.05 -10.02 -0.36
C ASP A 27 -11.60 -9.67 -0.02
N LYS A 28 -10.79 -9.34 -1.05
CA LYS A 28 -9.39 -8.96 -0.90
C LYS A 28 -9.04 -7.82 -1.85
N ILE A 29 -8.27 -6.86 -1.37
CA ILE A 29 -7.82 -5.70 -2.15
C ILE A 29 -6.31 -5.52 -1.96
N LEU A 30 -5.59 -5.33 -3.07
CA LEU A 30 -4.20 -4.87 -3.07
C LEU A 30 -4.18 -3.40 -3.50
N VAL A 31 -3.68 -2.55 -2.62
CA VAL A 31 -3.54 -1.10 -2.83
C VAL A 31 -2.04 -0.79 -2.92
N ASP A 32 -1.49 -0.99 -4.11
CA ASP A 32 -0.13 -0.57 -4.45
C ASP A 32 -0.18 0.86 -4.97
N VAL A 33 0.18 1.82 -4.12
CA VAL A 33 -0.08 3.24 -4.35
C VAL A 33 1.08 3.94 -5.06
N PRO A 34 0.82 5.01 -5.85
CA PRO A 34 1.88 5.86 -6.36
C PRO A 34 2.68 6.44 -5.19
N CYS A 35 4.00 6.23 -5.21
CA CYS A 35 4.92 6.58 -4.14
C CYS A 35 6.02 7.54 -4.65
N SER A 36 6.75 8.19 -3.74
CA SER A 36 7.91 9.03 -4.09
C SER A 36 9.04 8.25 -4.76
N GLY A 37 9.16 6.96 -4.46
CA GLY A 37 10.09 6.02 -5.09
C GLY A 37 11.47 5.99 -4.46
N TYR A 38 11.68 6.60 -3.30
CA TYR A 38 13.00 6.59 -2.64
C TYR A 38 13.52 5.18 -2.30
N GLY A 39 12.67 4.15 -2.30
CA GLY A 39 13.09 2.76 -2.09
C GLY A 39 13.82 2.15 -3.29
N VAL A 40 13.66 2.72 -4.49
CA VAL A 40 14.20 2.21 -5.76
C VAL A 40 15.28 3.12 -6.37
N ILE A 41 15.89 4.01 -5.59
CA ILE A 41 16.92 4.97 -6.06
C ILE A 41 18.06 4.29 -6.82
N ARG A 42 18.46 3.07 -6.41
CA ARG A 42 19.49 2.28 -7.11
C ARG A 42 19.17 2.06 -8.59
N LYS A 43 17.90 1.89 -8.93
CA LYS A 43 17.41 1.69 -10.31
C LYS A 43 17.03 2.99 -11.00
N LYS A 44 16.66 4.01 -10.23
CA LYS A 44 16.15 5.31 -10.70
C LYS A 44 16.80 6.48 -9.94
N PRO A 45 18.07 6.81 -10.23
CA PRO A 45 18.79 7.86 -9.49
C PRO A 45 18.21 9.26 -9.71
N GLU A 46 17.45 9.50 -10.78
CA GLU A 46 16.78 10.77 -11.10
C GLU A 46 15.77 11.21 -10.05
N ILE A 47 15.29 10.30 -9.20
CA ILE A 47 14.37 10.57 -8.08
C ILE A 47 14.96 11.61 -7.12
N LEU A 48 16.28 11.61 -6.93
CA LEU A 48 16.98 12.55 -6.04
C LEU A 48 16.83 14.02 -6.46
N TYR A 49 16.62 14.28 -7.75
CA TYR A 49 16.54 15.65 -8.29
C TYR A 49 15.11 16.12 -8.55
N THR A 50 14.15 15.20 -8.58
CA THR A 50 12.77 15.46 -9.02
C THR A 50 11.76 15.51 -7.89
N LYS A 51 12.13 15.08 -6.68
CA LYS A 51 11.25 15.00 -5.52
C LYS A 51 11.68 15.97 -4.44
N ASN A 52 10.72 16.72 -3.92
CA ASN A 52 10.89 17.61 -2.77
C ASN A 52 9.87 17.25 -1.67
N ARG A 53 9.95 17.95 -0.54
CA ARG A 53 9.07 17.72 0.61
C ARG A 53 7.59 17.95 0.30
N GLU A 54 7.26 18.99 -0.46
CA GLU A 54 5.88 19.28 -0.85
C GLU A 54 5.28 18.12 -1.66
N ASN A 55 6.07 17.54 -2.58
CA ASN A 55 5.63 16.37 -3.34
C ASN A 55 5.38 15.14 -2.47
N ILE A 56 6.15 14.94 -1.39
CA ILE A 56 5.95 13.84 -0.45
C ILE A 56 4.63 14.03 0.31
N GLU A 57 4.35 15.25 0.76
CA GLU A 57 3.11 15.57 1.49
C GLU A 57 1.88 15.41 0.59
N GLU A 58 1.95 15.87 -0.66
CA GLU A 58 0.91 15.66 -1.68
C GLU A 58 0.67 14.17 -1.96
N LEU A 59 1.75 13.39 -2.12
CA LEU A 59 1.68 11.95 -2.34
C LEU A 59 1.06 11.23 -1.15
N ALA A 60 1.47 11.55 0.08
CA ALA A 60 0.89 10.95 1.28
C ALA A 60 -0.62 11.21 1.37
N SER A 61 -1.07 12.44 1.06
CA SER A 61 -2.51 12.77 0.98
C SER A 61 -3.23 11.94 -0.08
N LEU A 62 -2.68 11.87 -1.29
CA LEU A 62 -3.25 11.09 -2.39
C LEU A 62 -3.35 9.60 -2.03
N GLN A 63 -2.32 9.04 -1.41
CA GLN A 63 -2.28 7.66 -0.95
C GLN A 63 -3.38 7.38 0.07
N LEU A 64 -3.61 8.31 1.01
CA LEU A 64 -4.68 8.20 2.01
C LEU A 64 -6.07 8.25 1.37
N GLU A 65 -6.28 9.12 0.37
CA GLU A 65 -7.52 9.18 -0.40
C GLU A 65 -7.80 7.85 -1.13
N ILE A 66 -6.78 7.28 -1.78
CA ILE A 66 -6.89 6.00 -2.47
C ILE A 66 -7.18 4.87 -1.48
N LEU A 67 -6.46 4.83 -0.36
CA LEU A 67 -6.62 3.82 0.68
C LEU A 67 -8.04 3.86 1.28
N ASN A 68 -8.56 5.06 1.57
CA ASN A 68 -9.92 5.25 2.05
C ASN A 68 -10.97 4.78 1.03
N SER A 69 -10.79 5.14 -0.25
CA SER A 69 -11.71 4.72 -1.32
C SER A 69 -11.72 3.19 -1.47
N ALA A 70 -10.55 2.55 -1.39
CA ALA A 70 -10.42 1.09 -1.42
C ALA A 70 -11.07 0.42 -0.19
N ALA A 71 -10.93 1.00 0.99
CA ALA A 71 -11.52 0.51 2.24
C ALA A 71 -13.07 0.47 2.19
N ASP A 72 -13.70 1.41 1.48
CA ASP A 72 -15.17 1.48 1.35
C ASP A 72 -15.76 0.30 0.58
N ILE A 73 -15.00 -0.25 -0.36
CA ILE A 73 -15.39 -1.40 -1.18
C ILE A 73 -14.86 -2.72 -0.66
N LEU A 74 -14.20 -2.72 0.51
CA LEU A 74 -13.86 -3.96 1.20
C LEU A 74 -15.08 -4.50 1.94
N LYS A 75 -15.36 -5.79 1.74
CA LYS A 75 -16.36 -6.52 2.53
C LYS A 75 -15.93 -6.57 3.99
N ASP A 76 -16.90 -6.69 4.89
CA ASP A 76 -16.61 -6.97 6.30
C ASP A 76 -15.95 -8.37 6.38
N GLY A 77 -14.93 -8.51 7.24
CA GLY A 77 -14.05 -9.69 7.25
C GLY A 77 -13.01 -9.74 6.11
N GLY A 78 -13.03 -8.78 5.18
CA GLY A 78 -12.11 -8.73 4.04
C GLY A 78 -10.69 -8.30 4.40
N GLU A 79 -9.74 -8.62 3.53
CA GLU A 79 -8.31 -8.27 3.68
C GLU A 79 -7.89 -7.16 2.70
N LEU A 80 -7.15 -6.18 3.19
CA LEU A 80 -6.55 -5.11 2.39
C LEU A 80 -5.04 -5.09 2.61
N ILE A 81 -4.29 -5.10 1.52
CA ILE A 81 -2.84 -4.86 1.55
C ILE A 81 -2.58 -3.44 1.09
N TYR A 82 -1.85 -2.68 1.88
CA TYR A 82 -1.29 -1.40 1.47
C TYR A 82 0.20 -1.57 1.25
N SER A 83 0.71 -1.08 0.12
CA SER A 83 2.13 -1.18 -0.20
C SER A 83 2.68 0.06 -0.90
N THR A 84 3.96 0.33 -0.67
CA THR A 84 4.69 1.40 -1.33
C THR A 84 6.13 0.97 -1.67
N CYS A 85 6.69 1.66 -2.65
CA CYS A 85 8.08 1.55 -3.10
C CYS A 85 9.02 2.58 -2.47
N THR A 86 8.69 3.08 -1.27
CA THR A 86 9.44 4.17 -0.61
C THR A 86 9.81 3.81 0.83
N ILE A 87 10.86 4.45 1.32
CA ILE A 87 11.33 4.35 2.71
C ILE A 87 10.79 5.49 3.59
N ILE A 88 10.02 6.43 3.02
CA ILE A 88 9.57 7.62 3.73
C ILE A 88 8.40 7.28 4.66
N SER A 89 8.55 7.57 5.95
CA SER A 89 7.55 7.28 6.99
C SER A 89 6.21 7.96 6.75
N GLN A 90 6.22 9.19 6.20
CA GLN A 90 5.02 9.98 5.87
C GLN A 90 4.10 9.27 4.87
N GLU A 91 4.67 8.44 3.98
CA GLU A 91 3.94 7.62 3.01
C GLU A 91 3.62 6.22 3.54
N ASN A 92 4.31 5.79 4.61
CA ASN A 92 4.20 4.44 5.18
C ASN A 92 3.50 4.49 6.55
N THR A 93 4.26 4.27 7.63
CA THR A 93 3.74 4.13 9.00
C THR A 93 2.85 5.29 9.43
N GLU A 94 3.21 6.54 9.12
CA GLU A 94 2.40 7.70 9.51
C GLU A 94 1.07 7.75 8.74
N ASN A 95 1.08 7.37 7.46
CA ASN A 95 -0.12 7.37 6.63
C ASN A 95 -1.11 6.28 7.08
N VAL A 96 -0.57 5.11 7.38
CA VAL A 96 -1.35 3.99 7.93
C VAL A 96 -1.87 4.32 9.33
N GLU A 97 -1.08 5.00 10.16
CA GLU A 97 -1.52 5.48 11.49
C GLU A 97 -2.71 6.45 11.37
N LYS A 98 -2.66 7.39 10.42
CA LYS A 98 -3.80 8.30 10.13
C LYS A 98 -5.03 7.51 9.70
N PHE A 99 -4.87 6.57 8.77
CA PHE A 99 -5.97 5.71 8.32
C PHE A 99 -6.62 4.93 9.47
N LEU A 100 -5.83 4.26 10.31
CA LEU A 100 -6.35 3.51 11.47
C LEU A 100 -6.96 4.41 12.55
N ASN A 101 -6.53 5.68 12.60
CA ASN A 101 -7.15 6.66 13.48
C ASN A 101 -8.55 7.07 13.01
N GLU A 102 -8.79 7.13 11.71
CA GLU A 102 -10.07 7.49 11.10
C GLU A 102 -11.02 6.29 10.94
N ARG A 103 -10.48 5.10 10.66
CA ARG A 103 -11.22 3.87 10.33
C ARG A 103 -11.06 2.83 11.43
N LYS A 104 -11.84 2.97 12.51
CA LYS A 104 -11.76 2.13 13.71
C LYS A 104 -12.16 0.67 13.50
N GLU A 105 -12.88 0.39 12.42
CA GLU A 105 -13.25 -0.97 12.02
C GLU A 105 -12.11 -1.73 11.32
N PHE A 106 -10.92 -1.13 11.18
CA PHE A 106 -9.74 -1.79 10.62
C PHE A 106 -8.70 -2.12 11.68
N LYS A 107 -8.06 -3.28 11.54
CA LYS A 107 -6.95 -3.72 12.38
C LYS A 107 -5.81 -4.26 11.54
N VAL A 108 -4.59 -4.11 12.05
CA VAL A 108 -3.40 -4.73 11.44
C VAL A 108 -3.41 -6.23 11.74
N LYS A 109 -3.07 -7.04 10.74
CA LYS A 109 -2.87 -8.48 10.87
C LYS A 109 -1.47 -8.87 10.43
N ALA A 110 -0.90 -9.89 11.07
CA ALA A 110 0.43 -10.38 10.75
C ALA A 110 0.58 -10.77 9.27
N LEU A 111 1.71 -10.36 8.69
CA LEU A 111 2.18 -10.81 7.39
C LEU A 111 2.95 -12.12 7.56
N ASN A 112 2.92 -12.96 6.52
CA ASN A 112 3.81 -14.11 6.43
C ASN A 112 4.93 -13.74 5.46
N ILE A 113 6.07 -13.32 6.01
CA ILE A 113 7.26 -12.96 5.23
C ILE A 113 8.17 -14.19 5.17
N PRO A 114 8.62 -14.60 3.97
CA PRO A 114 9.58 -15.69 3.83
C PRO A 114 10.87 -15.44 4.62
N GLU A 115 11.44 -16.48 5.23
CA GLU A 115 12.65 -16.37 6.06
C GLU A 115 13.86 -15.83 5.29
N ASN A 116 13.87 -15.97 3.97
CA ASN A 116 14.95 -15.50 3.10
C ASN A 116 14.81 -14.03 2.68
N VAL A 117 13.86 -13.27 3.22
CA VAL A 117 13.68 -11.84 2.95
C VAL A 117 14.06 -11.04 4.18
N SER A 118 15.10 -10.21 4.05
CA SER A 118 15.57 -9.37 5.15
C SER A 118 14.75 -8.08 5.27
N GLY A 119 14.32 -7.75 6.47
CA GLY A 119 13.57 -6.53 6.73
C GLY A 119 13.20 -6.34 8.18
N GLU A 120 12.40 -5.31 8.45
CA GLU A 120 12.05 -4.86 9.78
C GLU A 120 10.56 -4.53 9.86
N TYR A 121 9.95 -4.82 11.01
CA TYR A 121 8.59 -4.43 11.30
C TYR A 121 8.55 -3.08 12.01
N ASP A 122 7.64 -2.20 11.60
CA ASP A 122 7.35 -0.96 12.30
C ASP A 122 6.45 -1.18 13.53
N LYS A 123 6.18 -0.10 14.27
CA LYS A 123 5.33 -0.11 15.48
C LYS A 123 3.88 -0.57 15.24
N LEU A 124 3.40 -0.52 14.00
CA LEU A 124 2.04 -0.94 13.63
C LEU A 124 2.00 -2.38 13.16
N GLY A 125 3.14 -2.97 12.79
CA GLY A 125 3.23 -4.30 12.18
C GLY A 125 3.35 -4.28 10.65
N GLY A 126 3.64 -3.11 10.05
CA GLY A 126 4.04 -3.02 8.65
C GLY A 126 5.48 -3.47 8.46
N PHE A 127 5.75 -4.23 7.40
CA PHE A 127 7.08 -4.78 7.09
C PHE A 127 7.77 -3.91 6.03
N SER A 128 9.02 -3.55 6.28
CA SER A 128 9.89 -2.87 5.31
C SER A 128 11.07 -3.78 4.96
N ILE A 129 11.28 -4.03 3.67
CA ILE A 129 12.56 -4.57 3.20
C ILE A 129 13.62 -3.51 3.49
N ASN A 130 14.71 -3.90 4.16
CA ASN A 130 15.77 -2.98 4.56
C ASN A 130 16.99 -3.08 3.63
N TYR A 131 17.94 -2.17 3.82
CA TYR A 131 19.15 -2.06 2.99
C TYR A 131 20.11 -3.26 3.07
N LYS A 132 19.91 -4.19 4.03
CA LYS A 132 20.70 -5.42 4.14
C LYS A 132 20.28 -6.46 3.11
N GLU A 133 19.08 -6.28 2.53
CA GLU A 133 18.66 -7.05 1.38
C GLU A 133 19.48 -6.62 0.16
N GLU A 134 20.30 -7.53 -0.37
CA GLU A 134 21.22 -7.22 -1.46
C GLU A 134 20.53 -7.31 -2.84
N ILE A 135 19.47 -8.12 -2.93
CA ILE A 135 18.85 -8.50 -4.20
C ILE A 135 17.61 -7.64 -4.52
N MET A 136 16.80 -7.36 -3.49
CA MET A 136 15.54 -6.62 -3.66
C MET A 136 15.69 -5.14 -3.33
N ASP A 137 14.86 -4.31 -3.96
CA ASP A 137 14.74 -2.90 -3.57
C ASP A 137 13.94 -2.77 -2.26
N ASN A 138 14.08 -1.63 -1.59
CA ASN A 138 13.27 -1.35 -0.40
C ASN A 138 11.79 -1.24 -0.79
N PHE A 139 10.95 -1.84 0.03
CA PHE A 139 9.51 -1.91 -0.18
C PHE A 139 8.81 -1.97 1.17
N TYR A 140 7.68 -1.27 1.30
CA TYR A 140 6.83 -1.30 2.48
C TYR A 140 5.54 -2.05 2.19
N ILE A 141 5.11 -2.88 3.12
CA ILE A 141 3.84 -3.62 3.01
C ILE A 141 3.19 -3.77 4.39
N ILE A 142 1.89 -3.55 4.47
CA ILE A 142 1.10 -3.84 5.66
C ILE A 142 -0.22 -4.51 5.29
N LYS A 143 -0.66 -5.46 6.12
CA LYS A 143 -1.97 -6.11 5.98
C LYS A 143 -2.95 -5.55 6.98
N LEU A 144 -4.08 -5.08 6.47
CA LEU A 144 -5.22 -4.58 7.20
C LEU A 144 -6.40 -5.54 7.00
N VAL A 145 -7.21 -5.72 8.04
CA VAL A 145 -8.46 -6.50 7.98
C VAL A 145 -9.58 -5.62 8.49
N LYS A 146 -10.69 -5.61 7.77
CA LYS A 146 -11.93 -4.98 8.23
C LYS A 146 -12.68 -5.94 9.13
N GLU A 147 -12.99 -5.51 10.34
CA GLU A 147 -13.69 -6.33 11.31
C GLU A 147 -15.09 -6.71 10.81
N GLU A 148 -15.53 -7.92 11.18
CA GLU A 148 -16.90 -8.36 10.93
C GLU A 148 -17.85 -7.53 11.80
N LYS A 149 -18.89 -6.98 11.19
CA LYS A 149 -20.01 -6.42 11.95
C LYS A 149 -20.87 -7.59 12.41
N CYS A 150 -20.91 -7.81 13.73
CA CYS A 150 -21.86 -8.73 14.37
C CYS A 150 -23.31 -8.39 14.01
#